data_AF-A0A328DTY3-F1
#
_entry.id   AF-A0A328DTY3-F1
#
_cell.length_a   1.000
_cell.length_b   1.000
_cell.length_c   1.000
_cell.angle_alpha   90.00
_cell.angle_beta   90.00
_cell.angle_gamma   90.00
#
_symmetry.space_group_name_H-M   'P 1'
#
loop_
_entity.id
_entity.type
_entity.pdbx_description
1 polymer ?
#
loop_
_entity_poly.entity_id
_entity_poly.type
_entity_poly.pdbx_seq_one_letter_code
_entity_poly.pdbx_strand_id
1 'polypeptide(L)'
;MSYGEMVAVGQEITQAVTIPLIGDGDNGYGNAMNVKRTIKGYIRAGYAGILLEDQVSPKACGHTRGRKVVSREEAVMRIKAAVDARAECGADIVIVARSDSRQAISFEESLWRSRAFADAGADVLFIDALASKEEMKSFCDISPSVPKMANMLEGGGKTPILTPAELEDIGFKIVAYPLSLLAVSIGAMQDALTAIRSGRLPSPGSMPSFEELKEILGFNAYYEEEKRYSISTSQLSSLKGSLSDECDYGASHNVENDTEVTELISQRAADEVVEVLTPEVSNPYNGDSSGGSFSRMWSRKLRVKITGRDGSDKLDIRIPAGFLEGITNIVPALVGVNLKDLLENTISEDGGKQLLDFKDTMGDRIQVFLE
;
A
#
# COMPACT_ATOMS: atom_id res chain seq x y z
N MET A 1 -17.50 -2.88 1.76
CA MET A 1 -16.38 -1.97 2.02
C MET A 1 -16.95 -0.65 2.50
N SER A 2 -16.24 0.06 3.35
CA SER A 2 -16.62 1.39 3.83
C SER A 2 -16.07 2.47 2.90
N TYR A 3 -16.62 3.68 3.03
CA TYR A 3 -16.08 4.87 2.37
C TYR A 3 -14.59 5.08 2.64
N GLY A 4 -14.14 4.87 3.89
CA GLY A 4 -12.74 5.09 4.27
C GLY A 4 -11.79 4.11 3.61
N GLU A 5 -12.16 2.84 3.53
CA GLU A 5 -11.38 1.80 2.84
C GLU A 5 -11.22 2.13 1.35
N MET A 6 -12.32 2.54 0.70
CA MET A 6 -12.28 2.86 -0.73
C MET A 6 -11.44 4.10 -1.04
N VAL A 7 -11.50 5.14 -0.21
CA VAL A 7 -10.66 6.33 -0.36
C VAL A 7 -9.18 6.01 -0.14
N ALA A 8 -8.85 5.22 0.89
CA ALA A 8 -7.47 4.86 1.20
C ALA A 8 -6.81 4.08 0.07
N VAL A 9 -7.45 3.00 -0.39
CA VAL A 9 -6.96 2.19 -1.51
C VAL A 9 -6.86 3.01 -2.79
N GLY A 10 -7.85 3.86 -3.05
CA GLY A 10 -7.82 4.78 -4.18
C GLY A 10 -6.62 5.69 -4.21
N GLN A 11 -6.31 6.31 -3.07
CA GLN A 11 -5.19 7.22 -2.94
C GLN A 11 -3.84 6.51 -3.17
N GLU A 12 -3.69 5.27 -2.70
CA GLU A 12 -2.48 4.48 -2.98
C GLU A 12 -2.32 4.22 -4.48
N ILE A 13 -3.40 3.84 -5.17
CA ILE A 13 -3.37 3.57 -6.60
C ILE A 13 -3.05 4.83 -7.41
N THR A 14 -3.74 5.95 -7.13
CA THR A 14 -3.55 7.21 -7.90
C THR A 14 -2.19 7.83 -7.70
N GLN A 15 -1.52 7.59 -6.56
CA GLN A 15 -0.14 8.01 -6.34
C GLN A 15 0.87 7.14 -7.10
N ALA A 16 0.52 5.88 -7.37
CA ALA A 16 1.38 4.93 -8.06
C ALA A 16 1.27 5.01 -9.60
N VAL A 17 0.20 5.58 -10.15
CA VAL A 17 -0.06 5.57 -11.60
C VAL A 17 -0.46 6.93 -12.15
N THR A 18 -0.14 7.18 -13.42
CA THR A 18 -0.56 8.39 -14.15
C THR A 18 -1.81 8.19 -15.01
N ILE A 19 -2.28 6.95 -15.13
CA ILE A 19 -3.51 6.62 -15.87
C ILE A 19 -4.76 7.03 -15.07
N PRO A 20 -5.80 7.56 -15.72
CA PRO A 20 -7.04 7.95 -15.03
C PRO A 20 -7.70 6.77 -14.29
N LEU A 21 -8.01 6.96 -13.01
CA LEU A 21 -8.68 5.96 -12.18
C LEU A 21 -10.18 6.28 -12.02
N ILE A 22 -11.04 5.34 -12.39
CA ILE A 22 -12.47 5.35 -12.04
C ILE A 22 -12.68 4.40 -10.85
N GLY A 23 -13.14 4.91 -9.72
CA GLY A 23 -13.42 4.12 -8.53
C GLY A 23 -14.88 3.69 -8.39
N ASP A 24 -15.14 2.52 -7.81
CA ASP A 24 -16.48 2.10 -7.39
C ASP A 24 -16.90 2.87 -6.13
N GLY A 25 -17.83 3.82 -6.29
CA GLY A 25 -18.40 4.61 -5.21
C GLY A 25 -19.55 3.93 -4.47
N ASP A 26 -19.83 2.66 -4.77
CA ASP A 26 -21.00 1.92 -4.31
C ASP A 26 -22.28 2.77 -4.53
N ASN A 27 -23.14 2.81 -3.52
CA ASN A 27 -24.36 3.63 -3.50
C ASN A 27 -24.14 5.02 -2.87
N GLY A 28 -22.88 5.46 -2.72
CA GLY A 28 -22.52 6.72 -2.08
C GLY A 28 -22.50 6.71 -0.55
N TYR A 29 -22.56 5.52 0.06
CA TYR A 29 -22.38 5.28 1.51
C TYR A 29 -23.37 6.04 2.41
N GLY A 30 -24.59 6.28 1.93
CA GLY A 30 -25.66 6.89 2.72
C GLY A 30 -26.64 7.70 1.87
N ASN A 31 -27.03 8.86 2.38
CA ASN A 31 -27.94 9.77 1.70
C ASN A 31 -27.19 10.74 0.76
N ALA A 32 -27.90 11.71 0.18
CA ALA A 32 -27.31 12.72 -0.70
C ALA A 32 -26.12 13.48 -0.08
N MET A 33 -26.13 13.77 1.22
CA MET A 33 -25.00 14.43 1.89
C MET A 33 -23.78 13.52 2.00
N ASN A 34 -24.00 12.21 2.19
CA ASN A 34 -22.93 11.22 2.12
C ASN A 34 -22.34 11.16 0.71
N VAL A 35 -23.16 11.18 -0.33
CA VAL A 35 -22.69 11.26 -1.73
C VAL A 35 -21.80 12.49 -1.93
N LYS A 36 -22.21 13.68 -1.45
CA LYS A 36 -21.35 14.88 -1.54
C LYS A 36 -20.01 14.67 -0.85
N ARG A 37 -20.02 14.10 0.37
CA ARG A 37 -18.79 13.79 1.09
C ARG A 37 -17.90 12.82 0.29
N THR A 38 -18.50 11.81 -0.33
CA THR A 38 -17.81 10.82 -1.14
C THR A 38 -17.14 11.43 -2.35
N ILE A 39 -17.86 12.22 -3.14
CA ILE A 39 -17.29 12.93 -4.29
C ILE A 39 -16.08 13.77 -3.88
N LYS A 40 -16.24 14.58 -2.83
CA LYS A 40 -15.14 15.42 -2.32
C LYS A 40 -13.95 14.58 -1.83
N GLY A 41 -14.22 13.42 -1.25
CA GLY A 41 -13.20 12.45 -0.85
C GLY A 41 -12.44 11.88 -2.04
N TYR A 42 -13.16 11.43 -3.06
CA TYR A 42 -12.59 10.82 -4.26
C TYR A 42 -11.76 11.82 -5.05
N ILE A 43 -12.23 13.07 -5.17
CA ILE A 43 -11.44 14.18 -5.77
C ILE A 43 -10.12 14.36 -5.03
N ARG A 44 -10.14 14.43 -3.68
CA ARG A 44 -8.90 14.58 -2.89
C ARG A 44 -7.96 13.39 -3.00
N ALA A 45 -8.51 12.19 -3.18
CA ALA A 45 -7.73 10.98 -3.41
C ALA A 45 -7.20 10.86 -4.85
N GLY A 46 -7.48 11.82 -5.73
CA GLY A 46 -6.96 11.83 -7.10
C GLY A 46 -7.72 10.96 -8.10
N TYR A 47 -8.94 10.52 -7.77
CA TYR A 47 -9.78 9.79 -8.73
C TYR A 47 -10.17 10.70 -9.89
N ALA A 48 -10.04 10.17 -11.12
CA ALA A 48 -10.53 10.82 -12.33
C ALA A 48 -12.03 10.58 -12.56
N GLY A 49 -12.59 9.51 -11.98
CA GLY A 49 -14.02 9.24 -12.04
C GLY A 49 -14.52 8.40 -10.88
N ILE A 50 -15.84 8.35 -10.75
CA ILE A 50 -16.55 7.56 -9.74
C ILE A 50 -17.80 6.94 -10.35
N LEU A 51 -18.03 5.67 -10.01
CA LEU A 51 -19.24 4.93 -10.35
C LEU A 51 -20.18 4.91 -9.15
N LEU A 52 -21.40 5.44 -9.33
CA LEU A 52 -22.42 5.53 -8.29
C LEU A 52 -23.68 4.76 -8.70
N GLU A 53 -24.14 3.85 -7.85
CA GLU A 53 -25.29 2.99 -8.12
C GLU A 53 -26.55 3.34 -7.30
N ASP A 54 -27.70 2.89 -7.79
CA ASP A 54 -29.02 3.16 -7.19
C ASP A 54 -29.51 2.07 -6.24
N GLN A 55 -28.63 1.18 -5.77
CA GLN A 55 -29.00 0.15 -4.81
C GLN A 55 -29.31 0.72 -3.42
N VAL A 56 -30.17 0.00 -2.68
CA VAL A 56 -30.34 0.20 -1.23
C VAL A 56 -29.08 -0.23 -0.49
N SER A 57 -28.89 0.25 0.74
CA SER A 57 -27.82 -0.24 1.61
C SER A 57 -28.32 -1.37 2.53
N PRO A 58 -27.53 -2.43 2.79
CA PRO A 58 -26.26 -2.76 2.13
C PRO A 58 -26.47 -3.19 0.67
N LYS A 59 -25.54 -2.82 -0.22
CA LYS A 59 -25.60 -3.22 -1.64
C LYS A 59 -25.30 -4.70 -1.84
N ALA A 60 -25.79 -5.25 -2.95
CA ALA A 60 -25.47 -6.60 -3.42
C ALA A 60 -24.69 -6.55 -4.74
N CYS A 61 -23.94 -7.59 -5.05
CA CYS A 61 -23.23 -7.68 -6.33
C CYS A 61 -24.20 -7.69 -7.52
N GLY A 62 -23.78 -7.02 -8.59
CA GLY A 62 -24.46 -6.88 -9.88
C GLY A 62 -24.88 -8.16 -10.61
N HIS A 63 -24.56 -9.34 -10.09
CA HIS A 63 -24.95 -10.61 -10.70
C HIS A 63 -25.65 -11.57 -9.73
N THR A 64 -25.96 -11.15 -8.50
CA THR A 64 -26.68 -11.96 -7.51
C THR A 64 -28.19 -11.73 -7.52
N ARG A 65 -28.96 -12.65 -6.91
CA ARG A 65 -30.43 -12.59 -6.78
C ARG A 65 -30.86 -11.66 -5.63
N GLY A 66 -32.06 -11.09 -5.71
CA GLY A 66 -32.68 -10.34 -4.60
C GLY A 66 -32.26 -8.88 -4.48
N ARG A 67 -31.76 -8.27 -5.56
CA ARG A 67 -31.41 -6.85 -5.60
C ARG A 67 -32.61 -5.95 -5.34
N LYS A 68 -32.32 -4.83 -4.70
CA LYS A 68 -33.28 -3.76 -4.41
C LYS A 68 -32.63 -2.44 -4.74
N VAL A 69 -33.39 -1.59 -5.42
CA VAL A 69 -32.98 -0.21 -5.73
C VAL A 69 -33.84 0.75 -4.93
N VAL A 70 -33.31 1.95 -4.70
CA VAL A 70 -34.04 3.04 -4.04
C VAL A 70 -35.14 3.59 -4.95
N SER A 71 -35.99 4.48 -4.42
CA SER A 71 -36.99 5.17 -5.24
C SER A 71 -36.33 5.96 -6.37
N ARG A 72 -37.10 6.27 -7.42
CA ARG A 72 -36.60 7.07 -8.55
C ARG A 72 -36.10 8.44 -8.09
N GLU A 73 -36.85 9.07 -7.19
CA GLU A 73 -36.55 10.38 -6.62
C GLU A 73 -35.23 10.34 -5.86
N GLU A 74 -35.04 9.35 -4.99
CA GLU A 74 -33.79 9.21 -4.23
C GLU A 74 -32.59 8.97 -5.15
N ALA A 75 -32.72 8.09 -6.14
CA ALA A 75 -31.65 7.80 -7.09
C ALA A 75 -31.22 9.05 -7.86
N VAL A 76 -32.17 9.82 -8.37
CA VAL A 76 -31.89 11.08 -9.09
C VAL A 76 -31.27 12.12 -8.15
N MET A 77 -31.73 12.23 -6.91
CA MET A 77 -31.14 13.18 -5.93
C MET A 77 -29.69 12.84 -5.59
N ARG A 78 -29.31 11.55 -5.57
CA ARG A 78 -27.91 11.15 -5.37
C ARG A 78 -27.03 11.60 -6.54
N ILE A 79 -27.48 11.44 -7.79
CA ILE A 79 -26.73 11.92 -8.96
C ILE A 79 -26.61 13.45 -8.94
N LYS A 80 -27.70 14.18 -8.66
CA LYS A 80 -27.63 15.65 -8.53
C LYS A 80 -26.66 16.10 -7.43
N ALA A 81 -26.70 15.45 -6.26
CA ALA A 81 -25.76 15.74 -5.18
C ALA A 81 -24.30 15.50 -5.60
N ALA A 82 -24.03 14.48 -6.42
CA ALA A 82 -22.71 14.22 -6.95
C ALA A 82 -22.25 15.34 -7.90
N VAL A 83 -23.10 15.74 -8.84
CA VAL A 83 -22.85 16.83 -9.79
C VAL A 83 -22.62 18.16 -9.07
N ASP A 84 -23.44 18.47 -8.07
CA ASP A 84 -23.28 19.67 -7.24
C ASP A 84 -21.95 19.65 -6.49
N ALA A 85 -21.58 18.51 -5.89
CA ALA A 85 -20.33 18.38 -5.14
C ALA A 85 -19.10 18.56 -6.04
N ARG A 86 -19.13 18.05 -7.27
CA ARG A 86 -18.10 18.30 -8.29
C ARG A 86 -17.98 19.79 -8.59
N ALA A 87 -19.11 20.45 -8.88
CA ALA A 87 -19.13 21.87 -9.20
C ALA A 87 -18.63 22.75 -8.04
N GLU A 88 -19.05 22.45 -6.80
CA GLU A 88 -18.58 23.12 -5.58
C GLU A 88 -17.06 23.01 -5.37
N CYS A 89 -16.44 21.94 -5.84
CA CYS A 89 -15.01 21.73 -5.77
C CYS A 89 -14.22 22.35 -6.93
N GLY A 90 -14.90 22.79 -7.99
CA GLY A 90 -14.23 23.23 -9.23
C GLY A 90 -13.41 22.12 -9.89
N ALA A 91 -13.83 20.86 -9.71
CA ALA A 91 -13.16 19.68 -10.25
C ALA A 91 -13.89 19.11 -11.48
N ASP A 92 -13.21 18.25 -12.23
CA ASP A 92 -13.68 17.63 -13.47
C ASP A 92 -13.92 16.11 -13.34
N ILE A 93 -14.06 15.60 -12.11
CA ILE A 93 -14.31 14.19 -11.85
C ILE A 93 -15.52 13.67 -12.66
N VAL A 94 -15.32 12.57 -13.37
CA VAL A 94 -16.35 11.92 -14.20
C VAL A 94 -17.33 11.16 -13.31
N ILE A 95 -18.62 11.43 -13.45
CA ILE A 95 -19.69 10.76 -12.72
C ILE A 95 -20.33 9.69 -13.62
N VAL A 96 -20.00 8.43 -13.33
CA VAL A 96 -20.62 7.26 -13.96
C VAL A 96 -21.86 6.87 -13.15
N ALA A 97 -23.04 7.12 -13.70
CA ALA A 97 -24.31 6.75 -13.05
C ALA A 97 -24.70 5.32 -13.44
N ARG A 98 -24.69 4.43 -12.45
CA ARG A 98 -25.07 3.03 -12.59
C ARG A 98 -26.51 2.80 -12.13
N SER A 99 -27.27 1.99 -12.88
CA SER A 99 -28.53 1.42 -12.41
C SER A 99 -28.48 -0.11 -12.37
N ASP A 100 -28.91 -0.66 -11.24
CA ASP A 100 -29.12 -2.10 -11.01
C ASP A 100 -30.58 -2.53 -11.19
N SER A 101 -31.44 -1.58 -11.58
CA SER A 101 -32.89 -1.78 -11.70
C SER A 101 -33.30 -2.78 -12.78
N ARG A 102 -32.42 -3.11 -13.73
CA ARG A 102 -32.70 -4.15 -14.74
C ARG A 102 -33.06 -5.48 -14.11
N GLN A 103 -32.32 -5.90 -13.08
CA GLN A 103 -32.61 -7.13 -12.36
C GLN A 103 -33.54 -6.94 -11.16
N ALA A 104 -33.54 -5.75 -10.55
CA ALA A 104 -34.39 -5.49 -9.38
C ALA A 104 -35.86 -5.24 -9.75
N ILE A 105 -36.13 -4.66 -10.92
CA ILE A 105 -37.46 -4.22 -11.35
C ILE A 105 -37.73 -4.66 -12.80
N SER A 106 -37.19 -3.97 -13.79
CA SER A 106 -37.37 -4.30 -15.21
C SER A 106 -36.37 -3.57 -16.12
N PHE A 107 -36.30 -3.96 -17.39
CA PHE A 107 -35.47 -3.27 -18.37
C PHE A 107 -35.95 -1.83 -18.63
N GLU A 108 -37.26 -1.63 -18.76
CA GLU A 108 -37.89 -0.34 -19.00
C GLU A 108 -37.62 0.64 -17.85
N GLU A 109 -37.63 0.15 -16.60
CA GLU A 109 -37.24 0.94 -15.44
C GLU A 109 -35.79 1.40 -15.53
N SER A 110 -34.88 0.51 -15.94
CA SER A 110 -33.46 0.85 -16.09
C SER A 110 -33.20 1.87 -17.19
N LEU A 111 -33.95 1.80 -18.30
CA LEU A 111 -33.91 2.82 -19.34
C LEU A 111 -34.44 4.17 -18.86
N TRP A 112 -35.56 4.17 -18.11
CA TRP A 112 -36.11 5.39 -17.54
C TRP A 112 -35.11 6.07 -16.60
N ARG A 113 -34.52 5.30 -15.68
CA ARG A 113 -33.53 5.82 -14.71
C ARG A 113 -32.30 6.36 -15.40
N SER A 114 -31.79 5.65 -16.41
CA SER A 114 -30.61 6.08 -17.16
C SER A 114 -30.83 7.42 -17.88
N ARG A 115 -32.02 7.65 -18.46
CA ARG A 115 -32.38 8.97 -19.00
C ARG A 115 -32.42 10.03 -17.90
N ALA A 116 -33.07 9.74 -16.78
CA ALA A 116 -33.15 10.67 -15.66
C ALA A 116 -31.78 11.01 -15.05
N PHE A 117 -30.83 10.06 -15.06
CA PHE A 117 -29.46 10.29 -14.62
C PHE A 117 -28.68 11.18 -15.59
N ALA A 118 -28.87 11.01 -16.90
CA ALA A 118 -28.33 11.92 -17.90
C ALA A 118 -28.90 13.34 -17.73
N ASP A 119 -30.22 13.47 -17.57
CA ASP A 119 -30.87 14.77 -17.33
C ASP A 119 -30.40 15.43 -16.02
N ALA A 120 -29.98 14.63 -15.04
CA ALA A 120 -29.40 15.10 -13.78
C ALA A 120 -27.92 15.51 -13.90
N GLY A 121 -27.27 15.28 -15.05
CA GLY A 121 -25.90 15.70 -15.34
C GLY A 121 -24.84 14.63 -15.15
N ALA A 122 -25.20 13.34 -15.15
CA ALA A 122 -24.21 12.25 -15.21
C ALA A 122 -23.45 12.27 -16.55
N ASP A 123 -22.14 12.05 -16.52
CA ASP A 123 -21.28 12.11 -17.71
C ASP A 123 -21.22 10.77 -18.45
N VAL A 124 -21.43 9.67 -17.74
CA VAL A 124 -21.46 8.32 -18.30
C VAL A 124 -22.62 7.55 -17.68
N LEU A 125 -23.30 6.75 -18.50
CA LEU A 125 -24.37 5.87 -18.04
C LEU A 125 -23.92 4.42 -18.02
N PHE A 126 -24.40 3.66 -17.05
CA PHE A 126 -24.17 2.23 -16.95
C PHE A 126 -25.45 1.51 -16.48
N ILE A 127 -25.97 0.56 -17.26
CA ILE A 127 -26.95 -0.41 -16.77
C ILE A 127 -26.24 -1.73 -16.54
N ASP A 128 -26.30 -2.21 -15.31
CA ASP A 128 -25.69 -3.47 -14.97
C ASP A 128 -26.55 -4.67 -15.42
N ALA A 129 -25.86 -5.72 -15.87
CA ALA A 129 -26.44 -7.00 -16.22
C ALA A 129 -27.55 -6.99 -17.28
N LEU A 130 -27.37 -6.21 -18.36
CA LEU A 130 -28.16 -6.30 -19.59
C LEU A 130 -28.10 -7.72 -20.16
N ALA A 131 -29.23 -8.26 -20.60
CA ALA A 131 -29.36 -9.69 -20.90
C ALA A 131 -29.15 -10.05 -22.38
N SER A 132 -29.12 -9.08 -23.29
CA SER A 132 -28.96 -9.33 -24.73
C SER A 132 -28.34 -8.15 -25.48
N LYS A 133 -27.87 -8.40 -26.72
CA LYS A 133 -27.35 -7.35 -27.63
C LYS A 133 -28.44 -6.31 -27.96
N GLU A 134 -29.70 -6.71 -27.99
CA GLU A 134 -30.85 -5.83 -28.25
C GLU A 134 -31.11 -4.88 -27.08
N GLU A 135 -31.03 -5.37 -25.83
CA GLU A 135 -31.10 -4.53 -24.64
C GLU A 135 -29.93 -3.53 -24.61
N MET A 136 -28.72 -4.00 -24.95
CA MET A 136 -27.51 -3.18 -25.07
C MET A 136 -27.64 -2.07 -26.11
N LYS A 137 -28.17 -2.37 -27.29
CA LYS A 137 -28.45 -1.37 -28.33
C LYS A 137 -29.50 -0.36 -27.87
N SER A 138 -30.61 -0.85 -27.32
CA SER A 138 -31.68 0.01 -26.81
C SER A 138 -31.18 0.96 -25.71
N PHE A 139 -30.28 0.49 -24.83
CA PHE A 139 -29.61 1.33 -23.84
C PHE A 139 -28.70 2.39 -24.48
N CYS A 140 -27.96 2.05 -25.52
CA CYS A 140 -27.16 3.04 -26.25
C CYS A 140 -28.04 4.14 -26.89
N ASP A 141 -29.22 3.77 -27.40
CA ASP A 141 -30.13 4.66 -28.11
C ASP A 141 -30.89 5.66 -27.19
N ILE A 142 -31.04 5.37 -25.89
CA ILE A 142 -31.88 6.22 -25.01
C ILE A 142 -31.33 7.62 -24.73
N SER A 143 -30.00 7.81 -24.83
CA SER A 143 -29.33 9.10 -24.62
C SER A 143 -28.04 9.15 -25.44
N PRO A 144 -28.12 9.27 -26.78
CA PRO A 144 -26.97 9.04 -27.68
C PRO A 144 -25.76 9.94 -27.43
N SER A 145 -25.98 11.15 -26.88
CA SER A 145 -24.93 12.11 -26.57
C SER A 145 -24.13 11.78 -25.31
N VAL A 146 -24.65 10.91 -24.43
CA VAL A 146 -23.96 10.50 -23.20
C VAL A 146 -23.27 9.15 -23.44
N PRO A 147 -21.95 9.03 -23.19
CA PRO A 147 -21.21 7.77 -23.25
C PRO A 147 -21.81 6.66 -22.38
N LYS A 148 -21.74 5.41 -22.86
CA LYS A 148 -22.18 4.22 -22.11
C LYS A 148 -20.98 3.38 -21.73
N MET A 149 -21.03 2.85 -20.51
CA MET A 149 -20.09 1.89 -20.00
C MET A 149 -20.69 0.48 -20.02
N ALA A 150 -19.91 -0.48 -20.51
CA ALA A 150 -20.19 -1.91 -20.43
C ALA A 150 -19.33 -2.56 -19.35
N ASN A 151 -19.81 -3.66 -18.79
CA ASN A 151 -19.11 -4.44 -17.79
C ASN A 151 -19.04 -5.91 -18.23
N MET A 152 -17.84 -6.41 -18.51
CA MET A 152 -17.62 -7.76 -19.01
C MET A 152 -17.11 -8.65 -17.89
N LEU A 153 -17.92 -9.66 -17.51
CA LEU A 153 -17.57 -10.67 -16.52
C LEU A 153 -17.42 -12.03 -17.20
N GLU A 154 -16.21 -12.32 -17.65
CA GLU A 154 -15.87 -13.50 -18.46
C GLU A 154 -16.13 -14.84 -17.73
N GLY A 155 -16.26 -14.81 -16.40
CA GLY A 155 -16.51 -15.96 -15.53
C GLY A 155 -17.97 -16.41 -15.37
N GLY A 156 -18.91 -15.92 -16.20
CA GLY A 156 -20.30 -16.41 -16.19
C GLY A 156 -21.34 -15.41 -15.65
N GLY A 157 -21.16 -14.11 -15.93
CA GLY A 157 -22.19 -13.10 -15.70
C GLY A 157 -23.46 -13.33 -16.55
N LYS A 158 -24.48 -12.51 -16.33
CA LYS A 158 -25.73 -12.56 -17.13
C LYS A 158 -25.60 -11.88 -18.49
N THR A 159 -24.65 -10.95 -18.62
CA THR A 159 -24.45 -10.18 -19.84
C THR A 159 -23.65 -11.00 -20.85
N PRO A 160 -24.08 -11.05 -22.13
CA PRO A 160 -23.28 -11.66 -23.18
C PRO A 160 -21.89 -11.03 -23.23
N ILE A 161 -20.85 -11.87 -23.28
CA ILE A 161 -19.46 -11.40 -23.33
C ILE A 161 -19.11 -11.03 -24.76
N LEU A 162 -18.80 -9.75 -24.97
CA LEU A 162 -18.51 -9.18 -26.28
C LEU A 162 -17.11 -8.59 -26.29
N THR A 163 -16.50 -8.58 -27.47
CA THR A 163 -15.22 -7.90 -27.69
C THR A 163 -15.38 -6.37 -27.64
N PRO A 164 -14.29 -5.60 -27.38
CA PRO A 164 -14.33 -4.14 -27.48
C PRO A 164 -14.89 -3.63 -28.81
N ALA A 165 -14.53 -4.27 -29.94
CA ALA A 165 -15.02 -3.89 -31.27
C ALA A 165 -16.54 -4.09 -31.40
N GLU A 166 -17.08 -5.23 -30.95
CA GLU A 166 -18.52 -5.45 -30.96
C GLU A 166 -19.27 -4.48 -30.03
N LEU A 167 -18.68 -4.10 -28.89
CA LEU A 167 -19.26 -3.12 -27.98
C LEU A 167 -19.27 -1.72 -28.60
N GLU A 168 -18.21 -1.35 -29.30
CA GLU A 168 -18.11 -0.08 -30.02
C GLU A 168 -19.15 -0.01 -31.14
N ASP A 169 -19.33 -1.08 -31.92
CA ASP A 169 -20.33 -1.18 -32.98
C ASP A 169 -21.77 -0.99 -32.45
N ILE A 170 -22.04 -1.41 -31.20
CA ILE A 170 -23.32 -1.21 -30.53
C ILE A 170 -23.50 0.23 -30.04
N GLY A 171 -22.40 0.93 -29.72
CA GLY A 171 -22.40 2.32 -29.26
C GLY A 171 -21.82 2.57 -27.86
N PHE A 172 -21.21 1.56 -27.23
CA PHE A 172 -20.47 1.76 -25.97
C PHE A 172 -19.17 2.53 -26.21
N LYS A 173 -18.69 3.22 -25.17
CA LYS A 173 -17.45 4.00 -25.20
C LYS A 173 -16.46 3.62 -24.11
N ILE A 174 -16.92 2.89 -23.11
CA ILE A 174 -16.10 2.40 -22.01
C ILE A 174 -16.46 0.93 -21.76
N VAL A 175 -15.46 0.09 -21.51
CA VAL A 175 -15.64 -1.29 -21.07
C VAL A 175 -14.78 -1.54 -19.85
N ALA A 176 -15.34 -2.18 -18.83
CA ALA A 176 -14.63 -2.66 -17.66
C ALA A 176 -14.50 -4.19 -17.65
N TYR A 177 -13.38 -4.63 -17.09
CA TYR A 177 -12.99 -6.03 -16.90
C TYR A 177 -12.67 -6.26 -15.42
N PRO A 178 -13.67 -6.20 -14.52
CA PRO A 178 -13.44 -6.10 -13.08
C PRO A 178 -12.86 -7.36 -12.43
N LEU A 179 -12.98 -8.52 -13.09
CA LEU A 179 -12.56 -9.80 -12.53
C LEU A 179 -11.34 -10.42 -13.21
N SER A 180 -10.95 -9.96 -14.40
CA SER A 180 -9.97 -10.67 -15.23
C SER A 180 -8.59 -10.74 -14.57
N LEU A 181 -8.06 -9.60 -14.11
CA LEU A 181 -6.77 -9.57 -13.40
C LEU A 181 -6.83 -10.28 -12.05
N LEU A 182 -7.96 -10.17 -11.33
CA LEU A 182 -8.16 -10.85 -10.06
C LEU A 182 -8.15 -12.37 -10.24
N ALA A 183 -8.93 -12.89 -11.19
CA ALA A 183 -9.05 -14.31 -11.46
C ALA A 183 -7.73 -14.92 -11.96
N VAL A 184 -7.01 -14.22 -12.85
CA VAL A 184 -5.68 -14.64 -13.32
C VAL A 184 -4.69 -14.69 -12.16
N SER A 185 -4.68 -13.67 -11.31
CA SER A 185 -3.78 -13.62 -10.14
C SER A 185 -4.07 -14.75 -9.14
N ILE A 186 -5.35 -15.03 -8.87
CA ILE A 186 -5.76 -16.14 -8.00
C ILE A 186 -5.24 -17.47 -8.54
N GLY A 187 -5.42 -17.74 -9.84
CA GLY A 187 -4.92 -18.96 -10.48
C GLY A 187 -3.40 -19.10 -10.35
N ALA A 188 -2.65 -18.04 -10.71
CA ALA A 188 -1.19 -18.04 -10.64
C ALA A 188 -0.67 -18.27 -9.21
N MET A 189 -1.28 -17.62 -8.21
CA MET A 189 -0.93 -17.83 -6.79
C MET A 189 -1.23 -19.26 -6.34
N GLN A 190 -2.38 -19.82 -6.70
CA GLN A 190 -2.76 -21.20 -6.35
C GLN A 190 -1.82 -22.24 -6.97
N ASP A 191 -1.43 -22.05 -8.22
CA ASP A 191 -0.49 -22.93 -8.93
C ASP A 191 0.89 -22.90 -8.26
N ALA A 192 1.39 -21.70 -7.93
CA ALA A 192 2.65 -21.52 -7.23
C ALA A 192 2.64 -22.20 -5.84
N LEU A 193 1.59 -21.98 -5.05
CA LEU A 193 1.43 -22.61 -3.73
C LEU A 193 1.32 -24.13 -3.81
N THR A 194 0.66 -24.65 -4.86
CA THR A 194 0.55 -26.10 -5.10
C THR A 194 1.91 -26.72 -5.45
N ALA A 195 2.71 -26.04 -6.27
CA ALA A 195 4.07 -26.47 -6.57
C ALA A 195 4.92 -26.55 -5.28
N ILE A 196 4.93 -25.47 -4.50
CA ILE A 196 5.69 -25.36 -3.24
C ILE A 196 5.27 -26.46 -2.26
N ARG A 197 3.95 -26.68 -2.08
CA ARG A 197 3.42 -27.75 -1.22
C ARG A 197 3.90 -29.14 -1.64
N SER A 198 4.11 -29.36 -2.93
CA SER A 198 4.64 -30.63 -3.48
C SER A 198 6.17 -30.73 -3.46
N GLY A 199 6.88 -29.77 -2.88
CA GLY A 199 8.35 -29.72 -2.86
C GLY A 199 8.99 -29.29 -4.20
N ARG A 200 8.20 -28.71 -5.11
CA ARG A 200 8.66 -28.18 -6.41
C ARG A 200 8.68 -26.65 -6.37
N LEU A 201 9.54 -26.06 -7.19
CA LEU A 201 9.50 -24.63 -7.45
C LEU A 201 8.39 -24.30 -8.48
N PRO A 202 7.75 -23.12 -8.40
CA PRO A 202 6.93 -22.61 -9.49
C PRO A 202 7.74 -22.58 -10.80
N SER A 203 7.06 -22.80 -11.93
CA SER A 203 7.74 -22.81 -13.23
C SER A 203 8.40 -21.44 -13.49
N PRO A 204 9.68 -21.37 -13.89
CA PRO A 204 10.34 -20.10 -14.21
C PRO A 204 9.62 -19.31 -15.31
N GLY A 205 8.94 -19.99 -16.25
CA GLY A 205 8.13 -19.33 -17.29
C GLY A 205 6.84 -18.70 -16.78
N SER A 206 6.51 -18.87 -15.49
CA SER A 206 5.32 -18.31 -14.85
C SER A 206 5.65 -17.09 -13.97
N MET A 207 6.93 -16.72 -13.87
CA MET A 207 7.40 -15.64 -13.01
C MET A 207 8.25 -14.66 -13.84
N PRO A 208 8.10 -13.34 -13.63
CA PRO A 208 9.09 -12.39 -14.11
C PRO A 208 10.46 -12.72 -13.52
N SER A 209 11.52 -12.43 -14.27
CA SER A 209 12.89 -12.46 -13.77
C SER A 209 13.08 -11.45 -12.63
N PHE A 210 14.14 -11.63 -11.84
CA PHE A 210 14.43 -10.71 -10.75
C PHE A 210 14.71 -9.27 -11.25
N GLU A 211 15.30 -9.12 -12.43
CA GLU A 211 15.50 -7.81 -13.06
C GLU A 211 14.17 -7.15 -13.44
N GLU A 212 13.25 -7.89 -14.06
CA GLU A 212 11.90 -7.39 -14.36
C GLU A 212 11.14 -7.01 -13.07
N LEU A 213 11.28 -7.79 -11.99
CA LEU A 213 10.68 -7.44 -10.70
C LEU A 213 11.22 -6.12 -10.14
N LYS A 214 12.54 -5.90 -10.18
CA LYS A 214 13.15 -4.64 -9.75
C LYS A 214 12.64 -3.46 -10.56
N GLU A 215 12.49 -3.63 -11.87
CA GLU A 215 11.94 -2.61 -12.75
C GLU A 215 10.48 -2.30 -12.38
N ILE A 216 9.63 -3.33 -12.27
CA ILE A 216 8.21 -3.20 -11.91
C ILE A 216 8.03 -2.52 -10.53
N LEU A 217 8.86 -2.87 -9.55
CA LEU A 217 8.83 -2.32 -8.19
C LEU A 217 9.48 -0.94 -8.07
N GLY A 218 10.06 -0.40 -9.16
CA GLY A 218 10.63 0.95 -9.19
C GLY A 218 12.02 1.08 -8.58
N PHE A 219 12.75 -0.03 -8.36
CA PHE A 219 14.12 0.01 -7.81
C PHE A 219 15.05 0.84 -8.69
N ASN A 220 14.95 0.67 -10.01
CA ASN A 220 15.80 1.37 -10.96
C ASN A 220 15.57 2.89 -10.88
N ALA A 221 14.32 3.34 -10.79
CA ALA A 221 13.98 4.76 -10.64
C ALA A 221 14.51 5.33 -9.31
N TYR A 222 14.36 4.58 -8.22
CA TYR A 222 14.91 4.97 -6.91
C TYR A 222 16.43 5.13 -6.96
N TYR A 223 17.17 4.17 -7.52
CA TYR A 223 18.64 4.26 -7.55
C TYR A 223 19.14 5.37 -8.47
N GLU A 224 18.47 5.66 -9.58
CA GLU A 224 18.80 6.84 -10.40
C GLU A 224 18.52 8.14 -9.64
N GLU A 225 17.45 8.20 -8.85
CA GLU A 225 17.14 9.33 -7.99
C GLU A 225 18.20 9.54 -6.91
N GLU A 226 18.60 8.47 -6.23
CA GLU A 226 19.59 8.46 -5.16
C GLU A 226 20.94 9.04 -5.61
N LYS A 227 21.38 8.72 -6.84
CA LYS A 227 22.62 9.28 -7.43
C LYS A 227 22.62 10.81 -7.47
N ARG A 228 21.45 11.47 -7.50
CA ARG A 228 21.35 12.93 -7.49
C ARG A 228 21.68 13.53 -6.12
N TYR A 229 21.59 12.73 -5.06
CA TYR A 229 21.82 13.15 -3.67
C TYR A 229 23.03 12.45 -3.05
N SER A 230 23.70 11.56 -3.78
CA SER A 230 24.94 10.95 -3.32
C SER A 230 26.00 12.02 -3.11
N ILE A 231 26.49 12.15 -1.87
CA ILE A 231 27.51 13.12 -1.53
C ILE A 231 28.88 12.58 -1.95
N SER A 232 29.62 13.35 -2.74
CA SER A 232 31.03 13.05 -3.00
C SER A 232 31.82 13.12 -1.70
N THR A 233 32.72 12.18 -1.45
CA THR A 233 33.66 12.22 -0.31
C THR A 233 34.45 13.54 -0.25
N SER A 234 34.62 14.24 -1.39
CA SER A 234 35.21 15.59 -1.43
C SER A 234 34.33 16.67 -0.79
N GLN A 235 33.00 16.55 -0.85
CA GLN A 235 32.06 17.52 -0.27
C GLN A 235 31.90 17.35 1.24
N LEU A 236 32.06 16.14 1.78
CA LEU A 236 32.14 15.92 3.22
C LEU A 236 33.33 16.65 3.87
N SER A 237 34.45 16.75 3.15
CA SER A 237 35.64 17.46 3.64
C SER A 237 35.41 18.98 3.75
N SER A 238 34.66 19.57 2.81
CA SER A 238 34.28 20.99 2.87
C SER A 238 33.25 21.30 3.96
N LEU A 239 32.35 20.36 4.27
CA LEU A 239 31.36 20.50 5.35
C LEU A 239 32.01 20.37 6.75
N LYS A 240 33.02 19.50 6.88
CA LYS A 240 33.83 19.41 8.11
C LYS A 240 34.70 20.65 8.35
N GLY A 241 35.16 21.33 7.29
CA GLY A 241 35.93 22.57 7.41
C GLY A 241 35.12 23.79 7.89
N SER A 242 33.79 23.74 7.81
CA SER A 242 32.88 24.80 8.28
C SER A 242 32.32 24.59 9.69
N LEU A 243 32.61 23.45 10.32
CA LEU A 243 32.19 23.12 11.70
C LEU A 243 33.34 23.15 12.71
N SER A 244 34.55 23.56 12.30
CA SER A 244 35.75 23.55 13.14
C SER A 244 36.11 24.90 13.79
N ASP A 245 35.27 25.94 13.70
CA ASP A 245 35.59 27.25 14.28
C ASP A 245 35.16 27.46 15.74
N GLU A 246 34.49 26.50 16.39
CA GLU A 246 34.22 26.56 17.82
C GLU A 246 34.33 25.19 18.48
N CYS A 247 35.55 24.80 18.88
CA CYS A 247 35.84 24.07 20.12
C CYS A 247 37.36 23.78 20.17
N ASP A 248 38.09 24.74 20.73
CA ASP A 248 39.49 24.60 21.10
C ASP A 248 39.61 23.79 22.40
N TYR A 249 40.19 22.59 22.32
CA TYR A 249 40.93 21.97 23.42
C TYR A 249 42.00 21.05 22.83
N GLY A 250 43.23 21.55 22.85
CA GLY A 250 44.36 20.93 22.18
C GLY A 250 44.91 19.65 22.82
N ALA A 251 45.61 18.87 22.01
CA ALA A 251 46.90 18.28 22.35
C ALA A 251 47.57 17.77 21.05
N SER A 252 48.80 18.19 20.85
CA SER A 252 49.69 17.93 19.73
C SER A 252 50.00 16.44 19.52
N HIS A 253 50.24 15.99 18.29
CA HIS A 253 51.44 15.25 17.92
C HIS A 253 51.64 15.12 16.39
N ASN A 254 52.92 15.10 16.02
CA ASN A 254 53.48 15.29 14.68
C ASN A 254 53.19 14.16 13.68
N VAL A 255 53.21 14.56 12.41
CA VAL A 255 53.24 13.76 11.18
C VAL A 255 54.50 12.89 11.12
N GLU A 256 54.37 11.61 10.73
CA GLU A 256 55.22 10.93 9.72
C GLU A 256 54.86 9.45 9.49
N ASN A 257 54.89 9.04 8.21
CA ASN A 257 54.95 7.70 7.60
C ASN A 257 53.66 7.00 7.10
N ASP A 258 53.51 7.04 5.78
CA ASP A 258 52.42 6.57 4.91
C ASP A 258 52.41 5.04 4.60
N THR A 259 52.90 4.18 5.49
CA THR A 259 52.94 2.72 5.23
C THR A 259 52.24 1.86 6.29
N GLU A 260 51.83 2.44 7.42
CA GLU A 260 51.10 1.72 8.48
C GLU A 260 49.57 1.78 8.33
N VAL A 261 49.05 2.65 7.46
CA VAL A 261 47.60 2.91 7.34
C VAL A 261 46.83 1.70 6.79
N THR A 262 47.46 0.88 5.94
CA THR A 262 46.78 -0.26 5.30
C THR A 262 46.62 -1.46 6.24
N GLU A 263 47.53 -1.67 7.20
CA GLU A 263 47.40 -2.73 8.21
C GLU A 263 46.49 -2.30 9.39
N LEU A 264 46.48 -1.01 9.74
CA LEU A 264 45.59 -0.48 10.78
C LEU A 264 44.11 -0.46 10.39
N ILE A 265 43.77 -0.32 9.10
CA ILE A 265 42.37 -0.38 8.63
C ILE A 265 41.81 -1.81 8.75
N SER A 266 42.62 -2.85 8.49
CA SER A 266 42.17 -4.23 8.67
C SER A 266 42.07 -4.66 10.14
N GLN A 267 42.87 -4.07 11.04
CA GLN A 267 42.76 -4.35 12.48
C GLN A 267 41.66 -3.51 13.18
N ARG A 268 41.38 -2.27 12.75
CA ARG A 268 40.31 -1.44 13.35
C ARG A 268 38.89 -1.90 13.02
N ALA A 269 38.69 -2.61 11.91
CA ALA A 269 37.37 -3.14 11.57
C ALA A 269 36.87 -4.24 12.54
N ALA A 270 37.75 -4.80 13.38
CA ALA A 270 37.39 -5.85 14.34
C ALA A 270 36.83 -5.30 15.67
N ASP A 271 37.02 -4.01 15.99
CA ASP A 271 36.73 -3.46 17.34
C ASP A 271 35.67 -2.33 17.37
N GLU A 272 35.13 -1.88 16.24
CA GLU A 272 34.11 -0.83 16.23
C GLU A 272 32.68 -1.39 16.38
N VAL A 273 32.10 -1.20 17.58
CA VAL A 273 30.69 -1.47 17.85
C VAL A 273 29.82 -0.48 17.08
N VAL A 274 28.98 -0.98 16.17
CA VAL A 274 28.07 -0.14 15.37
C VAL A 274 26.84 0.23 16.21
N GLU A 275 26.57 1.52 16.35
CA GLU A 275 25.39 2.06 17.06
C GLU A 275 24.27 2.39 16.07
N VAL A 276 23.10 1.77 16.25
CA VAL A 276 21.92 2.01 15.40
C VAL A 276 21.12 3.19 15.97
N LEU A 277 21.11 4.32 15.28
CA LEU A 277 20.30 5.50 15.63
C LEU A 277 18.90 5.43 15.02
N THR A 278 17.85 5.68 15.80
CA THR A 278 16.46 5.79 15.31
C THR A 278 16.08 7.25 15.03
N PRO A 279 15.26 7.54 14.00
CA PRO A 279 14.57 8.83 13.88
C PRO A 279 13.54 8.98 15.01
N GLU A 280 13.41 10.18 15.60
CA GLU A 280 12.40 10.45 16.62
C GLU A 280 10.98 10.35 16.03
N VAL A 281 10.19 9.38 16.48
CA VAL A 281 8.76 9.33 16.21
C VAL A 281 8.04 10.16 17.27
N SER A 282 7.62 11.37 16.90
CA SER A 282 6.76 12.21 17.75
C SER A 282 5.35 11.61 17.86
N ASN A 283 4.96 11.17 19.06
CA ASN A 283 3.64 10.62 19.33
C ASN A 283 2.67 11.75 19.78
N PRO A 284 1.56 12.06 19.07
CA PRO A 284 0.73 13.24 19.36
C PRO A 284 -0.27 13.08 20.53
N TYR A 285 -0.26 11.96 21.26
CA TYR A 285 -1.21 11.72 22.34
C TYR A 285 -0.50 11.50 23.66
N ASN A 286 -0.32 12.59 24.43
CA ASN A 286 0.03 12.51 25.85
C ASN A 286 -0.98 13.34 26.65
N GLY A 287 -1.87 12.62 27.32
CA GLY A 287 -2.83 13.13 28.27
C GLY A 287 -3.37 11.96 29.08
N ASP A 288 -2.54 11.36 29.93
CA ASP A 288 -2.83 11.21 31.36
C ASP A 288 -1.81 10.32 32.06
N SER A 289 -1.46 10.76 33.26
CA SER A 289 -0.47 10.23 34.18
C SER A 289 -0.90 8.92 34.84
N SER A 290 -0.25 7.83 34.49
CA SER A 290 0.06 6.71 35.40
C SER A 290 1.46 6.17 35.11
N GLY A 291 2.47 6.93 35.54
CA GLY A 291 3.87 6.54 35.44
C GLY A 291 4.27 5.52 36.51
N GLY A 292 4.97 4.46 36.10
CA GLY A 292 5.65 3.56 37.03
C GLY A 292 5.95 2.17 36.48
N SER A 293 6.86 2.06 35.49
CA SER A 293 7.68 0.88 35.11
C SER A 293 8.01 0.95 33.61
N PHE A 294 7.02 1.27 32.78
CA PHE A 294 7.13 1.17 31.32
C PHE A 294 8.13 2.17 30.70
N SER A 295 8.22 3.41 31.19
CA SER A 295 9.14 4.43 30.64
C SER A 295 10.63 4.16 30.90
N ARG A 296 10.98 3.34 31.90
CA ARG A 296 12.39 3.00 32.22
C ARG A 296 12.96 1.90 31.33
N MET A 297 12.13 1.08 30.71
CA MET A 297 12.60 0.02 29.80
C MET A 297 13.21 0.59 28.52
N TRP A 298 12.76 1.75 28.05
CA TRP A 298 13.15 2.33 26.75
C TRP A 298 14.50 3.05 26.76
N SER A 299 15.12 3.26 27.92
CA SER A 299 16.45 3.88 28.03
C SER A 299 17.61 2.87 28.02
N ARG A 300 17.32 1.56 28.04
CA ARG A 300 18.35 0.49 28.11
C ARG A 300 18.83 0.12 26.70
N LYS A 301 20.11 -0.26 26.58
CA LYS A 301 20.68 -0.76 25.31
C LYS A 301 20.96 -2.25 25.43
N LEU A 302 20.79 -2.96 24.33
CA LEU A 302 21.20 -4.34 24.18
C LEU A 302 22.43 -4.37 23.29
N ARG A 303 23.50 -5.02 23.74
CA ARG A 303 24.64 -5.36 22.89
C ARG A 303 24.48 -6.78 22.40
N VAL A 304 24.45 -6.98 21.08
CA VAL A 304 24.41 -8.30 20.46
C VAL A 304 25.74 -8.56 19.78
N LYS A 305 26.43 -9.62 20.22
CA LYS A 305 27.70 -10.06 19.68
C LYS A 305 27.56 -11.43 19.04
N ILE A 306 28.03 -11.59 17.81
CA ILE A 306 28.09 -12.87 17.08
C ILE A 306 29.55 -13.15 16.76
N THR A 307 30.06 -14.27 17.27
CA THR A 307 31.41 -14.76 16.99
C THR A 307 31.30 -16.02 16.14
N GLY A 308 31.94 -16.00 14.98
CA GLY A 308 32.00 -17.11 14.05
C GLY A 308 32.63 -18.37 14.66
N ARG A 309 32.32 -19.54 14.09
CA ARG A 309 32.95 -20.82 14.49
C ARG A 309 34.49 -20.82 14.44
N ASP A 310 35.08 -19.94 13.64
CA ASP A 310 36.52 -19.73 13.47
C ASP A 310 37.11 -18.73 14.48
N GLY A 311 36.28 -18.19 15.38
CA GLY A 311 36.67 -17.20 16.38
C GLY A 311 36.65 -15.75 15.86
N SER A 312 36.23 -15.51 14.61
CA SER A 312 36.09 -14.16 14.06
C SER A 312 34.87 -13.44 14.64
N ASP A 313 34.98 -12.16 14.96
CA ASP A 313 33.81 -11.35 15.34
C ASP A 313 33.04 -10.97 14.07
N LYS A 314 31.85 -11.55 13.92
CA LYS A 314 30.96 -11.36 12.75
C LYS A 314 30.02 -10.17 12.91
N LEU A 315 29.64 -9.86 14.15
CA LEU A 315 28.73 -8.77 14.47
C LEU A 315 28.93 -8.33 15.91
N ASP A 316 28.98 -7.03 16.15
CA ASP A 316 28.95 -6.44 17.49
C ASP A 316 28.19 -5.11 17.43
N ILE A 317 26.94 -5.11 17.88
CA ILE A 317 26.02 -3.97 17.71
C ILE A 317 25.30 -3.62 18.99
N ARG A 318 25.00 -2.33 19.16
CA ARG A 318 24.14 -1.80 20.24
C ARG A 318 22.79 -1.38 19.69
N ILE A 319 21.73 -1.89 20.28
CA ILE A 319 20.34 -1.67 19.87
C ILE A 319 19.54 -1.17 21.07
N PRO A 320 18.74 -0.11 20.95
CA PRO A 320 17.80 0.29 21.99
C PRO A 320 16.81 -0.84 22.31
N ALA A 321 16.50 -1.08 23.59
CA ALA A 321 15.52 -2.09 24.01
C ALA A 321 14.09 -1.83 23.46
N GLY A 322 13.83 -0.66 22.89
CA GLY A 322 12.59 -0.35 22.17
C GLY A 322 12.48 -0.96 20.77
N PHE A 323 13.56 -1.52 20.22
CA PHE A 323 13.64 -2.07 18.86
C PHE A 323 13.62 -3.61 18.85
N LEU A 324 12.96 -4.24 19.82
CA LEU A 324 12.94 -5.70 19.96
C LEU A 324 12.21 -6.41 18.81
N GLU A 325 11.15 -5.80 18.25
CA GLU A 325 10.40 -6.42 17.14
C GLU A 325 11.21 -6.49 15.83
N GLY A 326 12.18 -5.60 15.64
CA GLY A 326 13.05 -5.56 14.46
C GLY A 326 14.33 -6.39 14.58
N ILE A 327 14.69 -6.85 15.78
CA ILE A 327 15.99 -7.49 16.05
C ILE A 327 16.18 -8.80 15.29
N THR A 328 15.10 -9.53 15.02
CA THR A 328 15.13 -10.79 14.27
C THR A 328 15.41 -10.58 12.78
N ASN A 329 15.18 -9.39 12.24
CA ASN A 329 15.60 -9.04 10.88
C ASN A 329 17.12 -8.82 10.79
N ILE A 330 17.75 -8.44 11.90
CA ILE A 330 19.20 -8.21 11.99
C ILE A 330 19.92 -9.52 12.38
N VAL A 331 19.36 -10.26 13.34
CA VAL A 331 19.90 -11.53 13.84
C VAL A 331 18.79 -12.60 13.83
N PRO A 332 18.62 -13.32 12.70
CA PRO A 332 17.58 -14.33 12.55
C PRO A 332 17.64 -15.47 13.58
N ALA A 333 18.83 -15.74 14.13
CA ALA A 333 19.02 -16.77 15.16
C ALA A 333 18.37 -16.43 16.51
N LEU A 334 17.86 -15.20 16.71
CA LEU A 334 17.07 -14.81 17.87
C LEU A 334 15.56 -15.08 17.70
N VAL A 335 15.12 -15.63 16.57
CA VAL A 335 13.72 -16.00 16.34
C VAL A 335 13.27 -17.05 17.37
N GLY A 336 12.17 -16.76 18.07
CA GLY A 336 11.61 -17.62 19.12
C GLY A 336 12.17 -17.35 20.53
N VAL A 337 13.15 -16.45 20.68
CA VAL A 337 13.64 -16.00 21.99
C VAL A 337 12.76 -14.86 22.50
N ASN A 338 12.13 -15.04 23.66
CA ASN A 338 11.36 -13.96 24.29
C ASN A 338 12.28 -13.00 25.07
N LEU A 339 12.94 -12.12 24.32
CA LEU A 339 13.84 -11.09 24.88
C LEU A 339 13.11 -10.10 25.81
N LYS A 340 11.81 -9.89 25.59
CA LYS A 340 10.97 -9.03 26.43
C LYS A 340 10.84 -9.61 27.84
N ASP A 341 10.51 -10.89 27.97
CA ASP A 341 10.43 -11.57 29.28
C ASP A 341 11.81 -11.57 30.00
N LEU A 342 12.91 -11.73 29.26
CA LEU A 342 14.26 -11.72 29.83
C LEU A 342 14.64 -10.34 30.40
N LEU A 343 14.19 -9.27 29.74
CA LEU A 343 14.38 -7.89 30.19
C LEU A 343 13.50 -7.57 31.42
N GLU A 344 12.25 -8.00 31.42
CA GLU A 344 11.30 -7.78 32.52
C GLU A 344 11.71 -8.51 33.81
N ASN A 345 12.34 -9.68 33.70
CA ASN A 345 12.85 -10.44 34.85
C ASN A 345 14.21 -9.96 35.39
N THR A 346 14.81 -8.93 34.79
CA THR A 346 16.14 -8.43 35.19
C THR A 346 16.02 -7.16 36.04
N ILE A 347 16.09 -7.35 37.36
CA ILE A 347 15.84 -6.32 38.41
C ILE A 347 17.04 -5.37 38.65
N SER A 348 18.26 -5.70 38.18
CA SER A 348 19.49 -4.94 38.50
C SER A 348 19.86 -3.87 37.45
N GLU A 349 20.37 -2.73 37.94
CA GLU A 349 20.82 -1.54 37.18
C GLU A 349 22.26 -1.65 36.63
N ASP A 350 22.96 -2.76 36.85
CA ASP A 350 24.34 -2.92 36.37
C ASP A 350 24.36 -3.23 34.86
N GLY A 351 24.84 -2.26 34.07
CA GLY A 351 25.21 -2.44 32.67
C GLY A 351 26.33 -3.47 32.54
N GLY A 352 26.18 -4.42 31.62
CA GLY A 352 27.11 -5.51 31.34
C GLY A 352 26.59 -6.92 31.66
N LYS A 353 25.32 -7.10 32.06
CA LYS A 353 24.78 -8.43 32.35
C LYS A 353 24.53 -9.22 31.05
N GLN A 354 25.15 -10.38 30.92
CA GLN A 354 24.87 -11.32 29.83
C GLN A 354 23.48 -11.95 30.02
N LEU A 355 22.58 -11.72 29.07
CA LEU A 355 21.22 -12.28 29.04
C LEU A 355 21.19 -13.63 28.34
N LEU A 356 21.99 -13.81 27.29
CA LEU A 356 22.03 -15.02 26.46
C LEU A 356 23.44 -15.32 25.98
N ASP A 357 23.75 -16.61 25.85
CA ASP A 357 24.98 -17.13 25.24
C ASP A 357 24.73 -18.55 24.77
N PHE A 358 24.61 -18.72 23.46
CA PHE A 358 24.32 -20.01 22.84
C PHE A 358 25.00 -20.10 21.47
N LYS A 359 25.02 -21.32 20.91
CA LYS A 359 25.47 -21.54 19.53
C LYS A 359 24.27 -21.77 18.63
N ASP A 360 24.24 -21.13 17.48
CA ASP A 360 23.21 -21.36 16.49
C ASP A 360 23.43 -22.68 15.73
N THR A 361 22.54 -22.98 14.78
CA THR A 361 22.61 -24.18 13.95
C THR A 361 23.79 -24.19 12.98
N MET A 362 24.41 -23.04 12.72
CA MET A 362 25.61 -22.88 11.89
C MET A 362 26.91 -22.99 12.69
N GLY A 363 26.81 -23.03 14.03
CA GLY A 363 27.93 -23.14 14.96
C GLY A 363 28.53 -21.80 15.40
N ASP A 364 27.89 -20.68 15.04
CA ASP A 364 28.28 -19.35 15.48
C ASP A 364 27.78 -19.12 16.92
N ARG A 365 28.61 -18.48 17.75
CA ARG A 365 28.28 -18.15 19.15
C ARG A 365 27.59 -16.79 19.19
N ILE A 366 26.40 -16.74 19.76
CA ILE A 366 25.58 -15.54 19.88
C ILE A 366 25.47 -15.18 21.35
N GLN A 367 25.89 -13.95 21.69
CA GLN A 367 25.84 -13.40 23.03
C GLN A 367 24.99 -12.13 23.03
N VAL A 368 24.11 -11.99 24.00
CA VAL A 368 23.29 -10.79 24.19
C VAL A 368 23.56 -10.24 25.59
N PHE A 369 23.93 -8.97 25.67
CA PHE A 369 24.21 -8.26 26.91
C PHE A 369 23.23 -7.10 27.08
N LEU A 370 22.91 -6.81 28.33
CA LEU A 370 22.15 -5.64 28.74
C LEU A 370 23.13 -4.57 29.21
N GLU A 371 23.15 -3.43 28.52
CA GLU A 371 24.02 -2.27 28.79
C GLU A 371 23.21 -1.05 29.23
#